data_AF-A0A5C1Y865-F1
#
_entry.id   AF-A0A5C1Y865-F1
#
_cell.length_a   1.000
_cell.length_b   1.000
_cell.length_c   1.000
_cell.angle_alpha   90.00
_cell.angle_beta   90.00
_cell.angle_gamma   90.00
#
_symmetry.space_group_name_H-M   'P 1'
#
loop_
_entity.id
_entity.type
_entity.pdbx_description
1 polymer ?
#
loop_
_entity_poly.entity_id
_entity_poly.type
_entity_poly.pdbx_seq_one_letter_code
_entity_poly.pdbx_strand_id
1 'polypeptide(L)'
;MSIDPALIARIAAIAAAVLFAGLVLFQLALALGAPWGRAAYGGQTAELSVPLRVTSAVAAVIWTGVTLAVLRRAGFEVWAPVPSSWLPVVIWVVVGLAAIAVVMNAITPSALERAIWLPVAIVLLASTTTVALAASHR
;
A
#
# COMPACT_ATOMS: atom_id res chain seq x y z
N MET A 1 7.40 7.53 -30.19
CA MET A 1 6.28 6.79 -29.58
C MET A 1 5.93 7.49 -28.27
N SER A 2 4.95 8.39 -28.27
CA SER A 2 4.48 9.03 -27.03
C SER A 2 3.72 7.98 -26.23
N ILE A 3 4.25 7.55 -25.09
CA ILE A 3 3.53 6.63 -24.20
C ILE A 3 2.32 7.37 -23.65
N ASP A 4 1.12 6.79 -23.81
CA ASP A 4 -0.13 7.35 -23.29
C ASP A 4 -0.06 7.46 -21.75
N PRO A 5 -0.20 8.67 -21.16
CA PRO A 5 -0.24 8.85 -19.72
C PRO A 5 -1.29 7.98 -19.03
N ALA A 6 -2.40 7.65 -19.71
CA ALA A 6 -3.42 6.77 -19.18
C ALA A 6 -2.94 5.33 -19.01
N LEU A 7 -2.15 4.83 -19.96
CA LEU A 7 -1.55 3.51 -19.87
C LEU A 7 -0.52 3.46 -18.72
N ILE A 8 0.30 4.51 -18.58
CA ILE A 8 1.28 4.63 -17.48
C ILE A 8 0.57 4.58 -16.13
N ALA A 9 -0.49 5.36 -15.95
CA ALA A 9 -1.28 5.37 -14.71
C ALA A 9 -1.86 3.98 -14.39
N ARG A 10 -2.38 3.27 -15.41
CA ARG A 10 -2.96 1.93 -15.22
C ARG A 10 -1.93 0.89 -14.83
N ILE A 11 -0.77 0.87 -15.49
CA ILE A 11 0.32 -0.07 -15.16
C ILE A 11 0.81 0.19 -13.73
N ALA A 12 1.06 1.45 -13.36
CA ALA A 12 1.48 1.81 -12.01
C ALA A 12 0.41 1.44 -10.97
N ALA A 13 -0.87 1.68 -11.25
CA ALA A 13 -1.94 1.28 -10.34
C ALA A 13 -2.06 -0.24 -10.17
N ILE A 14 -1.85 -1.02 -11.22
CA ILE A 14 -1.80 -2.49 -11.11
C ILE A 14 -0.63 -2.92 -10.23
N ALA A 15 0.56 -2.36 -10.44
CA ALA A 15 1.73 -2.66 -9.60
C ALA A 15 1.46 -2.34 -8.12
N ALA A 16 0.89 -1.16 -7.84
CA ALA A 16 0.49 -0.78 -6.48
C ALA A 16 -0.57 -1.74 -5.91
N ALA A 17 -1.58 -2.09 -6.71
CA ALA A 17 -2.67 -2.97 -6.28
C ALA A 17 -2.18 -4.39 -5.94
N VAL A 18 -1.25 -4.94 -6.71
CA VAL A 18 -0.64 -6.25 -6.42
C VAL A 18 0.10 -6.21 -5.08
N LEU A 19 0.88 -5.15 -4.83
CA LEU A 19 1.63 -5.01 -3.57
C LEU A 19 0.71 -4.78 -2.37
N PHE A 20 -0.32 -3.93 -2.51
CA PHE A 20 -1.30 -3.74 -1.46
C PHE A 20 -2.14 -5.01 -1.22
N ALA A 21 -2.49 -5.77 -2.25
CA ALA A 21 -3.17 -7.06 -2.08
C ALA A 21 -2.30 -8.04 -1.29
N GLY A 22 -1.00 -8.12 -1.60
CA GLY A 22 -0.04 -8.88 -0.78
C GLY A 22 0.00 -8.42 0.67
N LEU A 23 0.01 -7.10 0.92
CA LEU A 23 -0.04 -6.52 2.26
C LEU A 23 -1.36 -6.85 2.98
N VAL A 24 -2.50 -6.80 2.29
CA VAL A 24 -3.82 -7.18 2.84
C VAL A 24 -3.81 -8.65 3.25
N LEU A 25 -3.33 -9.55 2.38
CA LEU A 25 -3.23 -10.98 2.70
C LEU A 25 -2.30 -11.23 3.89
N PHE A 26 -1.18 -10.53 3.95
CA PHE A 26 -0.26 -10.58 5.09
C PHE A 26 -0.95 -10.14 6.40
N GLN A 27 -1.69 -9.03 6.37
CA GLN A 27 -2.42 -8.53 7.54
C GLN A 27 -3.57 -9.47 7.95
N LEU A 28 -4.27 -10.08 7.00
CA LEU A 28 -5.28 -11.10 7.31
C LEU A 28 -4.64 -12.34 7.96
N ALA A 29 -3.50 -12.81 7.44
CA ALA A 29 -2.77 -13.92 8.04
C ALA A 29 -2.35 -13.62 9.49
N LEU A 30 -1.84 -12.41 9.74
CA LEU A 30 -1.50 -11.93 11.08
C LEU A 30 -2.72 -11.86 12.00
N ALA A 31 -3.86 -11.35 11.52
CA ALA A 31 -5.11 -11.30 12.26
C ALA A 31 -5.62 -12.69 12.65
N LEU A 32 -5.46 -13.68 11.75
CA LEU A 32 -5.80 -15.08 11.99
C LEU A 32 -4.78 -15.80 12.89
N GLY A 33 -3.64 -15.19 13.19
CA GLY A 33 -2.63 -15.73 14.10
C GLY A 33 -1.47 -16.44 13.47
N ALA A 34 -1.19 -16.22 12.18
CA ALA A 34 0.03 -16.72 11.56
C ALA A 34 1.28 -16.26 12.33
N PRO A 35 2.30 -17.11 12.51
CA PRO A 35 3.50 -16.80 13.29
C PRO A 35 4.49 -15.91 12.52
N TRP A 36 3.98 -14.95 11.75
CA TRP A 36 4.75 -14.00 10.93
C TRP A 36 4.92 -12.65 11.60
N GLY A 37 4.58 -12.53 12.88
CA GLY A 37 4.81 -11.33 13.67
C GLY A 37 6.28 -10.91 13.68
N ARG A 38 7.24 -11.81 13.43
CA ARG A 38 8.66 -11.43 13.27
C ARG A 38 8.96 -10.56 12.05
N ALA A 39 8.09 -10.61 11.04
CA ALA A 39 8.17 -9.78 9.84
C ALA A 39 7.32 -8.50 9.96
N ALA A 40 6.77 -8.20 11.15
CA ALA A 40 5.95 -7.02 11.39
C ALA A 40 6.17 -6.45 12.80
N TYR A 41 5.65 -5.26 13.07
CA TYR A 41 5.62 -4.68 14.43
C TYR A 41 6.98 -4.66 15.17
N GLY A 42 8.09 -4.55 14.43
CA GLY A 42 9.45 -4.50 14.99
C GLY A 42 10.04 -5.86 15.36
N GLY A 43 9.41 -6.96 14.92
CA GLY A 43 9.94 -8.32 15.08
C GLY A 43 9.90 -8.90 16.51
N GLN A 44 9.14 -8.29 17.41
CA GLN A 44 9.17 -8.59 18.85
C GLN A 44 8.73 -10.03 19.19
N THR A 45 7.65 -10.50 18.57
CA THR A 45 7.07 -11.83 18.82
C THR A 45 6.61 -12.46 17.51
N ALA A 46 6.76 -13.77 17.38
CA ALA A 46 6.28 -14.49 16.20
C ALA A 46 4.75 -14.53 16.15
N GLU A 47 4.12 -14.77 17.29
CA GLU A 47 2.67 -14.76 17.45
C GLU A 47 2.21 -13.43 18.02
N LEU A 48 1.26 -12.81 17.34
CA LEU A 48 0.71 -11.53 17.77
C LEU A 48 -0.26 -11.71 18.94
N SER A 49 -0.16 -10.80 19.90
CA SER A 49 -1.17 -10.60 20.94
C SER A 49 -2.52 -10.21 20.32
N VAL A 50 -3.62 -10.47 21.03
CA VAL A 50 -4.98 -10.17 20.57
C VAL A 50 -5.14 -8.72 20.07
N PRO A 51 -4.64 -7.67 20.76
CA PRO A 51 -4.74 -6.30 20.27
C PRO A 51 -4.04 -6.07 18.92
N LEU A 52 -2.88 -6.70 18.71
CA LEU A 52 -2.14 -6.58 17.45
C LEU A 52 -2.85 -7.32 16.31
N ARG A 53 -3.51 -8.44 16.59
CA ARG A 53 -4.36 -9.14 15.61
C ARG A 53 -5.54 -8.27 15.15
N VAL A 54 -6.20 -7.57 16.07
CA VAL A 54 -7.28 -6.62 15.74
C VAL A 54 -6.72 -5.47 14.90
N THR A 55 -5.55 -4.95 15.27
CA THR A 55 -4.86 -3.90 14.49
C THR A 55 -4.59 -4.36 13.06
N SER A 56 -4.12 -5.60 12.88
CA SER A 56 -3.92 -6.19 11.56
C SER A 56 -5.22 -6.34 10.78
N ALA A 57 -6.32 -6.76 11.41
CA ALA A 57 -7.62 -6.85 10.75
C ALA A 57 -8.11 -5.48 10.25
N VAL A 58 -7.96 -4.44 11.08
CA VAL A 58 -8.29 -3.05 10.68
C VAL A 58 -7.37 -2.57 9.56
N ALA A 59 -6.08 -2.86 9.64
CA ALA A 59 -5.12 -2.51 8.59
C ALA A 59 -5.48 -3.17 7.25
N ALA A 60 -5.92 -4.43 7.25
CA ALA A 60 -6.37 -5.11 6.04
C ALA A 60 -7.51 -4.34 5.35
N VAL A 61 -8.53 -3.92 6.11
CA VAL A 61 -9.66 -3.12 5.58
C VAL A 61 -9.19 -1.79 5.00
N ILE A 62 -8.30 -1.08 5.71
CA ILE A 62 -7.75 0.20 5.26
C ILE A 62 -6.98 0.02 3.95
N TRP A 63 -6.09 -0.97 3.86
CA TRP A 63 -5.29 -1.21 2.66
C TRP A 63 -6.13 -1.68 1.47
N THR A 64 -7.23 -2.40 1.71
CA THR A 64 -8.22 -2.68 0.66
C THR A 64 -8.84 -1.39 0.14
N GLY A 65 -9.28 -0.48 1.02
CA GLY A 65 -9.83 0.82 0.62
C GLY A 65 -8.84 1.67 -0.17
N VAL A 66 -7.58 1.72 0.25
CA VAL A 66 -6.49 2.40 -0.46
C VAL A 66 -6.27 1.80 -1.85
N THR A 67 -6.25 0.47 -1.97
CA THR A 67 -6.11 -0.23 -3.25
C THR A 67 -7.19 0.20 -4.25
N LEU A 68 -8.44 0.22 -3.80
CA LEU A 68 -9.58 0.62 -4.60
C LEU A 68 -9.51 2.09 -5.03
N ALA A 69 -9.09 2.99 -4.15
CA ALA A 69 -8.89 4.39 -4.47
C ALA A 69 -7.80 4.58 -5.55
N VAL A 70 -6.67 3.86 -5.45
CA VAL A 70 -5.58 3.90 -6.44
C VAL A 70 -6.06 3.42 -7.81
N LEU A 71 -6.74 2.27 -7.87
CA LEU A 71 -7.32 1.74 -9.10
C LEU A 71 -8.35 2.71 -9.70
N ARG A 72 -9.25 3.26 -8.87
CA ARG A 72 -10.25 4.22 -9.33
C ARG A 72 -9.61 5.49 -9.90
N ARG A 73 -8.56 6.02 -9.27
CA ARG A 73 -7.82 7.20 -9.77
C ARG A 73 -7.15 6.95 -11.11
N ALA A 74 -6.68 5.72 -11.37
CA ALA A 74 -6.09 5.35 -12.66
C ALA A 74 -7.12 5.10 -13.79
N GLY A 75 -8.42 5.20 -13.47
CA GLY A 75 -9.52 5.07 -14.44
C GLY A 75 -10.00 3.63 -14.62
N PHE A 76 -9.83 2.78 -13.62
CA PHE A 76 -10.57 1.51 -13.55
C PHE A 76 -12.01 1.76 -13.05
N GLU A 77 -12.95 0.97 -13.56
CA GLU A 77 -14.36 1.00 -13.16
C GLU A 77 -14.57 0.10 -11.94
N VAL A 78 -14.08 0.56 -10.79
CA VAL A 78 -14.23 -0.12 -9.50
C VAL A 78 -14.92 0.82 -8.50
N TRP A 79 -15.62 0.24 -7.53
CA TRP A 79 -16.10 1.02 -6.39
C TRP A 79 -14.93 1.56 -5.57
N ALA A 80 -15.05 2.78 -5.05
CA ALA A 80 -14.08 3.39 -4.16
C ALA A 80 -14.79 3.95 -2.93
N PRO A 81 -14.13 3.95 -1.75
CA PRO A 81 -14.73 4.40 -0.49
C PRO A 81 -14.89 5.92 -0.39
N VAL A 82 -14.49 6.67 -1.42
CA VAL A 82 -14.53 8.14 -1.45
C VAL A 82 -15.10 8.64 -2.78
N PRO A 83 -15.71 9.84 -2.82
CA PRO A 83 -16.15 10.47 -4.07
C PRO A 83 -14.99 10.73 -5.03
N SER A 84 -15.26 10.73 -6.33
CA SER A 84 -14.24 10.94 -7.37
C SER A 84 -13.47 12.26 -7.23
N SER A 85 -14.12 13.31 -6.70
CA SER A 85 -13.51 14.62 -6.45
C SER A 85 -12.43 14.61 -5.36
N TRP A 86 -12.47 13.63 -4.45
CA TRP A 86 -11.51 13.49 -3.35
C TRP A 86 -10.31 12.62 -3.72
N LEU A 87 -10.41 11.81 -4.78
CA LEU A 87 -9.33 10.91 -5.20
C LEU A 87 -7.98 11.60 -5.39
N PRO A 88 -7.85 12.80 -6.00
CA PRO A 88 -6.55 13.47 -6.12
C PRO A 88 -5.88 13.68 -4.76
N VAL A 89 -6.64 14.16 -3.77
CA VAL A 89 -6.15 14.43 -2.41
C VAL A 89 -5.78 13.12 -1.71
N VAL A 90 -6.67 12.12 -1.79
CA VAL A 90 -6.44 10.80 -1.16
C VAL A 90 -5.18 10.14 -1.70
N ILE A 91 -4.93 10.19 -3.02
CA ILE A 91 -3.72 9.60 -3.58
C ILE A 91 -2.46 10.34 -3.14
N TRP A 92 -2.49 11.67 -3.03
CA TRP A 92 -1.35 12.41 -2.45
C TRP A 92 -1.10 12.08 -0.97
N VAL A 93 -2.14 11.84 -0.19
CA VAL A 93 -1.99 11.33 1.19
C VAL A 93 -1.33 9.96 1.19
N VAL A 94 -1.75 9.05 0.30
CA VAL A 94 -1.13 7.72 0.15
C VAL A 94 0.36 7.83 -0.25
N VAL A 95 0.71 8.75 -1.15
CA VAL A 95 2.10 9.05 -1.52
C VAL A 95 2.90 9.50 -0.29
N GLY A 96 2.36 10.43 0.51
CA GLY A 96 2.99 10.89 1.74
C GLY A 96 3.22 9.74 2.75
N LEU A 97 2.23 8.87 2.93
CA LEU A 97 2.35 7.68 3.78
C LEU A 97 3.39 6.69 3.23
N ALA A 98 3.46 6.48 1.93
CA ALA A 98 4.46 5.62 1.30
C ALA A 98 5.88 6.19 1.47
N ALA A 99 6.05 7.51 1.38
CA ALA A 99 7.33 8.17 1.62
C ALA A 99 7.79 7.99 3.07
N ILE A 100 6.89 8.18 4.03
CA ILE A 100 7.16 7.88 5.46
C ILE A 100 7.52 6.40 5.61
N ALA A 101 6.78 5.49 4.97
CA ALA A 101 7.06 4.06 5.04
C ALA A 101 8.45 3.72 4.49
N VAL A 102 8.91 4.34 3.41
CA VAL A 102 10.29 4.15 2.90
C VAL A 102 11.30 4.54 3.95
N VAL A 103 11.16 5.72 4.58
CA VAL A 103 12.08 6.18 5.62
C VAL A 103 12.10 5.22 6.80
N MET A 104 10.92 4.87 7.32
CA MET A 104 10.78 3.97 8.47
C MET A 104 11.36 2.56 8.20
N ASN A 105 11.13 2.02 7.00
CA ASN A 105 11.67 0.71 6.61
C ASN A 105 13.17 0.77 6.25
N ALA A 106 13.71 1.93 5.91
CA ALA A 106 15.14 2.10 5.72
C ALA A 106 15.90 2.11 7.06
N ILE A 107 15.35 2.78 8.07
CA ILE A 107 15.98 2.92 9.39
C ILE A 107 15.68 1.77 10.36
N THR A 108 14.81 0.82 10.00
CA THR A 108 14.49 -0.31 10.90
C THR A 108 15.76 -1.10 11.25
N PRO A 109 15.99 -1.44 12.54
CA PRO A 109 17.09 -2.30 12.96
C PRO A 109 16.97 -3.74 12.43
N SER A 110 15.75 -4.18 12.10
CA SER A 110 15.49 -5.55 11.64
C SER A 110 15.92 -5.73 10.18
N ALA A 111 16.97 -6.52 9.96
CA ALA A 111 17.45 -6.83 8.61
C ALA A 111 16.37 -7.52 7.74
N LEU A 112 15.53 -8.36 8.37
CA LEU A 112 14.43 -9.05 7.70
C LEU A 112 13.36 -8.06 7.25
N GLU A 113 12.91 -7.17 8.15
CA GLU A 113 11.92 -6.15 7.80
C GLU A 113 12.46 -5.23 6.71
N ARG A 114 13.72 -4.80 6.82
CA ARG A 114 14.35 -3.96 5.80
C ARG A 114 14.44 -4.66 4.45
N ALA A 115 14.79 -5.94 4.40
CA ALA A 115 14.92 -6.69 3.15
C ALA A 115 13.57 -6.88 2.42
N ILE A 116 12.46 -6.95 3.16
CA ILE A 116 11.12 -7.18 2.60
C ILE A 116 10.42 -5.84 2.33
N TRP A 117 10.29 -5.01 3.36
CA TRP A 117 9.39 -3.86 3.34
C TRP A 117 9.98 -2.62 2.71
N LEU A 118 11.30 -2.42 2.74
CA LEU A 118 11.91 -1.29 2.06
C LEU A 118 11.71 -1.35 0.53
N PRO A 119 12.00 -2.48 -0.16
CA PRO A 119 11.70 -2.60 -1.59
C PRO A 119 10.22 -2.41 -1.90
N VAL A 120 9.32 -3.02 -1.10
CA VAL A 120 7.87 -2.88 -1.26
C VAL A 120 7.45 -1.41 -1.12
N ALA A 121 7.93 -0.71 -0.10
CA ALA A 121 7.62 0.70 0.14
C ALA A 121 8.13 1.60 -1.00
N ILE A 122 9.33 1.33 -1.55
CA ILE A 122 9.88 2.08 -2.68
C ILE A 122 9.02 1.90 -3.93
N VAL A 123 8.62 0.66 -4.25
CA VAL A 123 7.78 0.39 -5.42
C VAL A 123 6.38 0.97 -5.23
N LEU A 124 5.82 0.92 -4.02
CA LEU A 124 4.55 1.58 -3.70
C LEU A 124 4.65 3.10 -3.84
N LEU A 125 5.71 3.72 -3.32
CA LEU A 125 5.94 5.16 -3.45
C LEU A 125 6.03 5.57 -4.92
N ALA A 126 6.86 4.86 -5.71
CA ALA A 126 7.02 5.14 -7.13
C ALA A 126 5.68 4.99 -7.87
N SER A 127 5.00 3.85 -7.66
CA SER A 127 3.74 3.54 -8.35
C SER A 127 2.62 4.54 -8.01
N THR A 128 2.44 4.85 -6.72
CA THR A 128 1.40 5.79 -6.27
C THR A 128 1.70 7.22 -6.71
N THR A 129 2.97 7.63 -6.73
CA THR A 129 3.39 8.93 -7.29
C THR A 129 3.12 9.01 -8.78
N THR A 130 3.43 7.94 -9.53
CA THR A 130 3.10 7.85 -10.96
C THR A 130 1.60 7.97 -11.19
N VAL A 131 0.77 7.30 -10.39
CA VAL A 131 -0.71 7.45 -10.47
C VAL A 131 -1.13 8.89 -10.16
N ALA A 132 -0.56 9.52 -9.13
CA ALA A 132 -0.89 10.89 -8.74
C ALA A 132 -0.64 11.88 -9.89
N LEU A 133 0.52 11.78 -10.54
CA LEU A 133 0.98 12.67 -11.60
C LEU A 133 0.34 12.36 -12.97
N ALA A 134 0.22 11.09 -13.34
CA ALA A 134 -0.34 10.73 -14.65
C ALA A 134 -1.86 10.93 -14.72
N ALA A 135 -2.56 10.85 -13.58
CA ALA A 135 -4.00 11.08 -13.50
C ALA A 135 -4.39 12.55 -13.26
N SER A 136 -3.44 13.45 -12.98
CA SER A 136 -3.72 14.90 -12.85
C SER A 136 -3.91 15.62 -14.19
N HIS A 137 -3.61 14.95 -15.31
CA HIS A 137 -3.80 15.48 -16.66
C HIS A 137 -5.18 15.13 -17.27
N ARG A 138 -6.14 14.66 -16.46
CA ARG A 138 -7.53 14.39 -16.85
C ARG A 138 -8.47 15.19 -15.96
#